data_AF-A0A914S2L6-F1
#
_entry.id   AF-A0A914S2L6-F1
#
_cell.length_a   1.000
_cell.length_b   1.000
_cell.length_c   1.000
_cell.angle_alpha   90.00
_cell.angle_beta   90.00
_cell.angle_gamma   90.00
#
_symmetry.space_group_name_H-M   'P 1'
#
loop_
_entity.id
_entity.type
_entity.pdbx_description
1 polymer ?
#
loop_
_entity_poly.entity_id
_entity_poly.type
_entity_poly.pdbx_seq_one_letter_code
_entity_poly.pdbx_strand_id
1 'polypeptide(L)'
;MPFRLIRLIVISTYFILDIGSAVYRRLQTDECDRVSYTAHIAGAVTGLLMGIALLYNLKVLKWERALMIASLSVYLIILIFVIIMAIFVEPFSRPVWDTTRCISEADSYFE
;
A
#
# COMPACT_ATOMS: atom_id res chain seq x y z
N MET A 1 -14.39 -8.15 23.57
CA MET A 1 -13.56 -7.06 23.02
C MET A 1 -14.06 -5.73 23.60
N PRO A 2 -13.61 -5.32 24.79
CA PRO A 2 -14.13 -4.13 25.50
C PRO A 2 -13.72 -2.78 24.87
N PHE A 3 -12.75 -2.76 23.95
CA PHE A 3 -12.19 -1.51 23.38
C PHE A 3 -12.50 -1.30 21.89
N ARG A 4 -13.68 -1.71 21.43
CA ARG A 4 -14.05 -1.64 20.00
C ARG A 4 -14.02 -0.22 19.45
N LEU A 5 -14.56 0.74 20.21
CA LEU A 5 -14.58 2.16 19.87
C LEU A 5 -13.18 2.76 19.81
N ILE A 6 -12.35 2.51 20.83
CA ILE A 6 -10.98 3.03 20.88
C ILE A 6 -10.17 2.51 19.69
N ARG A 7 -10.26 1.20 19.39
CA ARG A 7 -9.59 0.60 18.23
C ARG A 7 -10.06 1.24 16.92
N LEU A 8 -11.36 1.49 16.77
CA LEU A 8 -11.91 2.12 15.57
C LEU A 8 -11.45 3.56 15.43
N ILE A 9 -11.42 4.32 16.53
CA ILE A 9 -10.91 5.70 16.55
C ILE A 9 -9.44 5.73 16.14
N VAL A 10 -8.59 4.91 16.76
CA VAL A 10 -7.15 4.86 16.44
C VAL A 10 -6.90 4.52 14.97
N ILE A 11 -7.57 3.49 14.44
CA ILE A 11 -7.44 3.11 13.02
C ILE A 11 -7.96 4.21 12.11
N SER A 12 -9.11 4.81 12.44
CA SER A 12 -9.72 5.86 11.63
C SER A 12 -8.85 7.12 11.62
N THR A 13 -8.24 7.51 12.74
CA THR A 13 -7.31 8.63 12.81
C THR A 13 -6.10 8.39 11.92
N TYR A 14 -5.50 7.20 11.97
CA TYR A 14 -4.36 6.85 11.12
C TYR A 14 -4.72 6.92 9.63
N PHE A 15 -5.88 6.38 9.28
CA PHE A 15 -6.38 6.39 7.90
C PHE A 15 -6.65 7.82 7.38
N ILE A 16 -7.27 8.67 8.20
CA ILE A 16 -7.55 10.06 7.85
C ILE A 16 -6.26 10.86 7.69
N LEU A 17 -5.28 10.67 8.57
CA LEU A 17 -4.00 11.37 8.48
C LEU A 17 -3.20 10.94 7.24
N ASP A 18 -3.19 9.65 6.91
CA ASP A 18 -2.52 9.13 5.71
C ASP A 18 -3.12 9.77 4.44
N ILE A 19 -4.44 9.66 4.26
CA ILE A 19 -5.15 10.22 3.10
C ILE A 19 -5.10 11.74 3.08
N GLY A 20 -5.33 12.39 4.23
CA GLY A 20 -5.33 13.85 4.34
C GLY A 20 -3.97 14.45 3.99
N SER A 21 -2.88 13.83 4.46
CA SER A 21 -1.52 14.26 4.11
C SER A 21 -1.24 14.08 2.61
N ALA A 22 -1.73 13.00 2.01
CA ALA A 22 -1.62 12.76 0.57
C ALA A 22 -2.36 13.80 -0.27
N VAL A 23 -3.61 14.09 0.10
CA VAL A 23 -4.43 15.11 -0.59
C VAL A 23 -3.82 16.50 -0.43
N TYR A 24 -3.33 16.84 0.77
CA TYR A 24 -2.72 18.14 1.05
C TYR A 24 -1.45 18.37 0.22
N ARG A 25 -0.54 17.39 0.16
CA ARG A 25 0.66 17.50 -0.70
C ARG A 25 0.30 17.70 -2.16
N ARG A 26 -0.72 16.97 -2.64
CA ARG A 26 -1.12 16.98 -4.05
C ARG A 26 -1.88 18.23 -4.50
N LEU A 27 -2.63 18.88 -3.60
CA LEU A 27 -3.46 20.03 -3.97
C LEU A 27 -2.85 21.38 -3.54
N GLN A 28 -2.06 21.39 -2.47
CA GLN A 28 -1.62 22.64 -1.85
C GLN A 28 -0.15 22.95 -2.05
N THR A 29 0.70 21.92 -2.21
CA THR A 29 2.15 22.12 -2.02
C THR A 29 2.93 22.07 -3.34
N ASP A 30 2.33 21.59 -4.45
CA ASP A 30 2.99 21.35 -5.76
C ASP A 30 4.40 20.71 -5.62
N GLU A 31 4.64 20.06 -4.49
CA GLU A 31 5.92 19.48 -4.15
C GLU A 31 6.06 18.15 -4.89
N CYS A 32 7.29 17.87 -5.27
CA CYS A 32 7.65 16.60 -5.86
C CYS A 32 7.46 15.47 -4.87
N ASP A 33 6.31 14.82 -4.97
CA ASP A 33 5.90 13.76 -4.08
C ASP A 33 6.79 12.53 -4.31
N ARG A 34 7.77 12.32 -3.42
CA ARG A 34 8.65 11.14 -3.43
C ARG A 34 7.95 9.88 -2.93
N VAL A 35 6.69 9.99 -2.52
CA VAL A 35 5.90 8.89 -2.00
C VAL A 35 5.25 8.10 -3.15
N SER A 36 5.55 6.81 -3.22
CA SER A 36 4.89 5.91 -4.17
C SER A 36 3.50 5.50 -3.67
N TYR A 37 2.45 6.17 -4.16
CA TYR A 37 1.05 5.81 -3.87
C TYR A 37 0.70 4.39 -4.29
N THR A 38 1.29 3.91 -5.39
CA THR A 38 1.12 2.53 -5.82
C THR A 38 1.73 1.54 -4.83
N ALA A 39 2.86 1.86 -4.21
CA ALA A 39 3.43 1.05 -3.14
C ALA A 39 2.52 1.01 -1.90
N HIS A 40 1.90 2.13 -1.52
CA HIS A 40 0.93 2.16 -0.41
C HIS A 40 -0.30 1.30 -0.69
N ILE A 41 -0.91 1.42 -1.88
CA ILE A 41 -2.08 0.61 -2.26
C ILE A 41 -1.70 -0.87 -2.33
N ALA A 42 -0.55 -1.21 -2.93
CA ALA A 42 -0.06 -2.58 -3.00
C ALA A 42 0.21 -3.15 -1.59
N GLY A 43 0.79 -2.36 -0.70
CA GLY A 43 0.99 -2.71 0.71
C GLY A 43 -0.32 -2.94 1.46
N ALA A 44 -1.32 -2.08 1.25
CA ALA A 44 -2.64 -2.23 1.85
C ALA A 44 -3.36 -3.50 1.36
N VAL A 45 -3.30 -3.80 0.07
CA VAL A 45 -3.90 -5.02 -0.52
C VAL A 45 -3.22 -6.28 0.01
N THR A 46 -1.89 -6.33 -0.03
CA THR A 46 -1.12 -7.50 0.44
C THR A 46 -1.26 -7.69 1.95
N GLY A 47 -1.27 -6.60 2.73
CA GLY A 47 -1.53 -6.61 4.16
C GLY A 47 -2.94 -7.06 4.52
N LEU A 48 -3.97 -6.68 3.73
CA LEU A 48 -5.34 -7.16 3.91
C LEU A 48 -5.45 -8.67 3.63
N LEU A 49 -4.90 -9.14 2.51
CA LEU A 49 -4.91 -10.56 2.13
C LEU A 49 -4.23 -11.42 3.20
N MET A 50 -3.03 -11.01 3.65
CA MET A 50 -2.29 -11.73 4.68
C MET A 50 -2.94 -11.58 6.06
N GLY A 51 -3.54 -10.43 6.36
CA GLY A 51 -4.26 -10.17 7.60
C GLY A 51 -5.46 -11.10 7.79
N ILE A 52 -6.23 -11.38 6.73
CA ILE A 52 -7.34 -12.36 6.77
C ILE A 52 -6.83 -13.76 7.13
N ALA A 53 -5.63 -14.13 6.69
CA ALA A 53 -5.01 -15.43 7.00
C ALA A 53 -4.39 -15.50 8.40
N LEU A 54 -3.81 -14.40 8.89
CA LEU A 54 -3.08 -14.34 10.17
C LEU A 54 -3.98 -14.07 11.39
N LEU A 55 -5.05 -13.28 11.23
CA LEU A 55 -5.89 -12.90 12.36
C LEU A 55 -6.70 -14.12 12.83
N TYR A 56 -6.45 -14.53 14.08
CA TYR A 56 -7.17 -15.64 14.70
C TYR A 56 -8.66 -15.30 14.90
N ASN A 57 -9.55 -16.11 14.33
CA ASN A 57 -10.98 -15.96 14.54
C ASN A 57 -11.46 -16.81 15.72
N LEU A 58 -12.16 -16.19 16.67
CA LEU A 58 -12.65 -16.85 17.90
C LEU A 58 -13.70 -17.94 17.63
N LYS A 59 -14.44 -17.82 16.51
CA LYS A 59 -15.35 -18.84 15.99
C LYS A 59 -15.22 -18.84 14.47
N VAL A 60 -14.86 -19.98 13.89
CA VAL A 60 -14.66 -20.10 12.44
C VAL A 60 -15.93 -20.57 11.76
N LEU A 61 -16.50 -19.75 10.89
CA LEU A 61 -17.56 -20.15 9.96
C LEU A 61 -16.96 -20.79 8.71
N LYS A 62 -17.73 -21.69 8.06
CA LYS A 62 -17.26 -22.40 6.84
C LYS A 62 -16.86 -21.44 5.71
N TRP A 63 -17.59 -20.33 5.56
CA TRP A 63 -17.31 -19.30 4.55
C TRP A 63 -16.02 -18.52 4.84
N GLU A 64 -15.69 -18.28 6.10
CA GLU A 64 -14.45 -17.60 6.49
C GLU A 64 -13.23 -18.46 6.18
N ARG A 65 -13.35 -19.79 6.33
CA ARG A 65 -12.30 -20.73 5.91
C ARG A 65 -12.08 -20.69 4.40
N ALA A 66 -13.15 -20.64 3.61
CA ALA A 66 -13.03 -20.48 2.16
C ALA A 66 -12.37 -19.15 1.78
N LEU A 67 -12.78 -18.05 2.43
CA LEU A 67 -12.18 -16.72 2.24
C LEU A 67 -10.70 -16.69 2.60
N MET A 68 -10.31 -17.33 3.71
CA MET A 68 -8.91 -17.44 4.14
C MET A 68 -8.06 -18.16 3.08
N ILE A 69 -8.53 -19.32 2.60
CA ILE A 69 -7.82 -20.09 1.56
C ILE A 69 -7.70 -19.27 0.27
N ALA A 70 -8.79 -18.62 -0.16
CA ALA A 70 -8.77 -17.76 -1.34
C ALA A 70 -7.77 -16.60 -1.17
N SER A 71 -7.80 -15.91 -0.03
CA SER A 71 -6.88 -14.79 0.25
C SER A 71 -5.41 -15.22 0.24
N LEU A 72 -5.10 -16.39 0.81
CA LEU A 72 -3.76 -16.95 0.83
C LEU A 72 -3.29 -17.34 -0.58
N SER A 73 -4.18 -17.94 -1.39
CA SER A 73 -3.85 -18.28 -2.77
C SER A 73 -3.53 -17.04 -3.62
N VAL A 74 -4.33 -15.97 -3.50
CA VAL A 74 -4.10 -14.72 -4.22
C VAL A 74 -2.80 -14.07 -3.76
N TYR A 75 -2.53 -14.05 -2.46
CA TYR A 75 -1.27 -13.55 -1.91
C TYR A 75 -0.05 -14.28 -2.49
N LEU A 76 -0.09 -15.62 -2.54
CA LEU A 76 1.00 -16.43 -3.10
C LEU A 76 1.22 -16.15 -4.58
N ILE A 77 0.16 -15.99 -5.38
CA ILE A 77 0.26 -15.64 -6.80
C ILE A 77 0.96 -14.28 -6.96
N ILE A 78 0.54 -13.27 -6.18
CA ILE A 78 1.16 -11.94 -6.20
C ILE A 78 2.64 -12.04 -5.80
N LEU A 79 2.96 -12.80 -4.75
CA LEU A 79 4.33 -12.97 -4.27
C LEU A 79 5.23 -13.61 -5.34
N ILE A 80 4.78 -14.69 -5.97
CA ILE A 80 5.52 -15.36 -7.05
C ILE A 80 5.73 -14.39 -8.21
N PHE A 81 4.67 -13.67 -8.62
CA PHE A 81 4.76 -12.67 -9.68
C PHE A 81 5.81 -11.59 -9.36
N VAL A 82 5.81 -11.05 -8.15
CA VAL A 82 6.79 -10.02 -7.74
C VAL A 82 8.21 -10.60 -7.70
N ILE A 83 8.41 -11.84 -7.26
CA ILE A 83 9.72 -12.50 -7.28
C ILE A 83 10.21 -12.65 -8.73
N ILE A 84 9.36 -13.09 -9.65
CA ILE A 84 9.68 -13.19 -11.07
C ILE A 84 10.08 -11.81 -11.60
N MET A 85 9.29 -10.77 -11.32
CA MET A 85 9.61 -9.41 -11.75
C MET A 85 10.94 -8.94 -11.18
N ALA A 86 11.24 -9.22 -9.91
CA ALA A 86 12.50 -8.84 -9.28
C ALA A 86 13.73 -9.52 -9.91
N ILE A 87 13.57 -10.72 -10.46
CA ILE A 87 14.66 -11.46 -11.12
C ILE A 87 14.83 -11.02 -12.57
N PHE A 88 13.73 -10.83 -13.31
CA PHE A 88 13.76 -10.63 -14.76
C PHE A 88 13.68 -9.17 -15.21
N VAL A 89 13.24 -8.23 -14.37
CA VAL A 89 13.11 -6.81 -14.71
C VAL A 89 14.33 -6.04 -14.23
N GLU A 90 14.90 -5.24 -15.13
CA GLU A 90 16.05 -4.39 -14.83
C GLU A 90 15.71 -3.35 -13.73
N PRO A 91 16.63 -3.11 -12.77
CA PRO A 91 16.38 -2.24 -11.62
C PRO A 91 16.19 -0.75 -11.99
N PHE A 92 16.54 -0.35 -13.21
CA PHE A 92 16.46 1.02 -13.71
C PHE A 92 15.42 1.20 -14.82
N SER A 93 14.30 0.49 -14.72
CA SER A 93 13.15 0.74 -15.58
C SER A 93 12.63 2.17 -15.35
N ARG A 94 12.25 2.85 -16.45
CA ARG A 94 11.74 4.22 -16.39
C ARG A 94 10.49 4.25 -15.52
N PRO A 95 10.33 5.25 -14.62
CA PRO A 95 9.13 5.35 -13.80
C PRO A 95 7.90 5.42 -14.71
N VAL A 96 6.86 4.67 -14.35
CA VAL A 96 5.59 4.65 -15.09
C VAL A 96 4.91 6.02 -15.08
N TRP A 97 5.20 6.83 -14.05
CA TRP A 97 4.67 8.18 -13.86
C TRP A 97 5.69 9.21 -14.36
N ASP A 98 5.19 10.22 -15.06
CA ASP A 98 6.00 11.33 -15.55
C ASP A 98 6.54 12.15 -14.37
N THR A 99 7.85 12.00 -14.14
CA THR A 99 8.61 12.67 -13.07
C THR A 99 9.44 13.83 -13.61
N THR A 100 9.26 14.23 -14.87
CA THR A 100 10.05 15.30 -15.52
C THR A 100 10.02 16.61 -14.76
N ARG A 101 8.88 17.00 -14.19
CA ARG A 101 8.75 18.22 -13.37
C ARG A 101 9.63 18.21 -12.11
N CYS A 102 9.96 17.03 -11.60
CA CYS A 102 10.78 16.87 -10.40
C CYS A 102 12.27 16.80 -10.67
N ILE A 103 12.64 16.48 -11.90
CA ILE A 103 14.03 16.54 -12.36
C ILE A 103 14.41 18.01 -12.61
N SER A 104 13.53 18.78 -13.27
CA SER A 104 13.78 20.20 -13.54
C SER A 104 13.90 21.07 -12.29
N GLU A 105 13.12 20.77 -11.24
CA GLU A 105 13.21 21.48 -9.96
C GLU A 105 14.47 21.12 -9.18
N ALA A 106 15.03 19.91 -9.35
CA ALA A 106 16.27 19.54 -8.69
C ALA A 106 17.49 20.20 -9.35
N ASP A 107 17.50 20.29 -10.68
CA ASP A 107 18.60 20.88 -11.46
C ASP A 107 18.74 22.40 -11.24
N SER A 108 17.65 23.12 -10.93
CA SER A 108 17.68 24.57 -10.66
C SER A 108 18.37 24.97 -9.35
N TYR A 109 18.58 24.04 -8.41
CA TYR A 109 19.37 24.28 -7.18
C TYR A 109 20.89 24.07 -7.40
N PHE A 110 21.29 23.54 -8.55
CA PHE A 110 22.68 23.27 -8.90
C PHE A 110 23.26 24.23 -9.96
N GLU A 111 22.49 25.24 -10.39
CA GLU A 111 22.95 26.38 -11.21
C GLU A 111 23.32 27.60 -10.36
#